data_AF-A0A524CFU8-F1
#
_entry.id   AF-A0A524CFU8-F1
#
_cell.length_a   1.000
_cell.length_b   1.000
_cell.length_c   1.000
_cell.angle_alpha   90.00
_cell.angle_beta   90.00
_cell.angle_gamma   90.00
#
_symmetry.space_group_name_H-M   'P 1'
#
loop_
_entity.id
_entity.type
_entity.pdbx_description
1 polymer ?
#
loop_
_entity_poly.entity_id
_entity_poly.type
_entity_poly.pdbx_seq_one_letter_code
_entity_poly.pdbx_strand_id
1 'polypeptide(L)'
;MSTIHGNQFVLPLFIREANQFPSIEDDAELTLALYLITKDLDDSHRVMSFSKLLWPLLSIQGAKEQNSHIILDALKFFSKEDKFTNPPRQPLIGHILRNIDTQSHIEQLKRIIDVLQYEDKEAEVLGEGEESEYQVYQIESLINPEFLNTLKQLIPKLEYKSIEGYMPLDTSLSTEKALDLAQKYREIIKTLKGNAHRWETQIDLIGEYVDKWLLELNVEIKDVGSRYKSQMEKTSATIDDTQMEEQLKQKQDTIEQWKMTEKKRILENLSVLFKSLDRTLEEVMKKNRFFSSTDTIKRKSFESIIPSIENHFRFLEDSQVNFGESIESVKNKFKVFKEEVKEIDVEANAKLSTFKNELNTKLKSRDEQLSQFELEKKNKLEDLESRRNKMEELYAKIKNIILQKKSDCLKEAELLTNWSMQDTEDELFAKPIQWIYMPLYAMFVEDESMMDENMVIVLPGYISKNSEGTSGVYKITSDKMADLSETINEKIDEDMAIRSNFEFSCENNNILKIPNLEKKVQKGIAVLRKNGIIDENIEANIREKFNSLI
;
A
#
# COMPACT_ATOMS: atom_id res chain seq x y z
N MET A 1 18.36 10.60 53.43
CA MET A 1 19.69 11.19 53.17
C MET A 1 20.72 10.09 52.99
N SER A 2 20.99 9.69 51.75
CA SER A 2 22.17 8.90 51.43
C SER A 2 23.36 9.86 51.38
N THR A 3 24.22 9.83 52.40
CA THR A 3 25.47 10.58 52.35
C THR A 3 26.39 9.91 51.34
N ILE A 4 26.44 10.47 50.13
CA ILE A 4 27.38 10.06 49.10
C ILE A 4 28.77 10.46 49.60
N HIS A 5 29.64 9.48 49.84
CA HIS A 5 30.99 9.70 50.34
C HIS A 5 32.02 9.33 49.27
N GLY A 6 33.14 10.04 49.26
CA GLY A 6 34.26 9.79 48.35
C GLY A 6 34.20 10.57 47.03
N ASN A 7 35.12 10.24 46.14
CA ASN A 7 35.20 10.90 44.84
C ASN A 7 34.03 10.48 43.94
N GLN A 8 33.46 11.44 43.24
CA GLN A 8 32.40 11.25 42.26
C GLN A 8 32.82 11.86 40.93
N PHE A 9 32.15 11.45 39.85
CA PHE A 9 32.29 12.10 38.56
C PHE A 9 31.47 13.39 38.54
N VAL A 10 32.14 14.53 38.42
CA VAL A 10 31.54 15.86 38.49
C VAL A 10 31.85 16.62 37.21
N LEU A 11 30.83 17.21 36.57
CA LEU A 11 31.02 18.09 35.42
C LEU A 11 31.67 19.41 35.89
N PRO A 12 32.43 20.11 35.03
CA PRO A 12 32.97 21.42 35.39
C PRO A 12 31.86 22.48 35.41
N LEU A 13 31.85 23.36 36.42
CA LEU A 13 30.96 24.51 36.45
C LEU A 13 31.45 25.62 35.51
N PHE A 14 32.72 26.03 35.64
CA PHE A 14 33.31 27.08 34.79
C PHE A 14 34.41 26.54 33.89
N ILE A 15 34.31 26.89 32.61
CA ILE A 15 35.17 26.36 31.54
C ILE A 15 35.84 27.52 30.81
N ARG A 16 37.17 27.52 30.68
CA ARG A 16 37.86 28.54 29.87
C ARG A 16 37.64 28.28 28.38
N GLU A 17 37.22 29.30 27.62
CA GLU A 17 36.98 29.16 26.17
C GLU A 17 38.23 28.72 25.38
N ALA A 18 39.43 29.08 25.85
CA ALA A 18 40.68 28.90 25.10
C ALA A 18 41.47 27.60 25.37
N ASN A 19 41.10 26.72 26.32
CA ASN A 19 41.92 25.54 26.70
C ASN A 19 41.10 24.27 27.07
N GLN A 20 41.70 23.10 26.81
CA GLN A 20 41.14 21.75 27.00
C GLN A 20 41.24 21.14 28.42
N PHE A 21 41.61 21.90 29.47
CA PHE A 21 41.64 21.37 30.87
C PHE A 21 40.89 22.28 31.86
N PRO A 22 40.17 21.73 32.86
CA PRO A 22 39.46 22.51 33.89
C PRO A 22 40.47 22.97 34.94
N SER A 23 40.22 23.84 35.91
CA SER A 23 39.03 24.51 36.43
C SER A 23 39.55 25.84 37.00
N ILE A 24 38.66 26.75 37.38
CA ILE A 24 39.07 27.78 38.34
C ILE A 24 39.25 27.07 39.69
N GLU A 25 40.31 27.41 40.45
CA GLU A 25 40.48 26.92 41.82
C GLU A 25 39.23 27.20 42.67
N ASP A 26 38.90 26.33 43.64
CA ASP A 26 37.64 26.39 44.41
C ASP A 26 37.32 27.77 45.00
N ASP A 27 38.32 28.46 45.57
CA ASP A 27 38.14 29.81 46.15
C ASP A 27 37.76 30.84 45.07
N ALA A 28 38.32 30.70 43.87
CA ALA A 28 38.05 31.59 42.73
C ALA A 28 36.76 31.20 41.98
N GLU A 29 36.39 29.91 41.95
CA GLU A 29 35.06 29.46 41.48
C GLU A 29 33.97 30.03 42.39
N LEU A 30 34.11 29.90 43.70
CA LEU A 30 33.16 30.45 44.68
C LEU A 30 32.99 31.96 44.52
N THR A 31 34.12 32.68 44.39
CA THR A 31 34.10 34.14 44.25
C THR A 31 33.42 34.58 42.97
N LEU A 32 33.67 33.88 41.86
CA LEU A 32 33.03 34.17 40.59
C LEU A 32 31.53 33.84 40.64
N ALA A 33 31.15 32.70 41.23
CA ALA A 33 29.73 32.35 41.40
C ALA A 33 28.99 33.38 42.26
N LEU A 34 29.61 33.84 43.36
CA LEU A 34 29.07 34.90 44.20
C LEU A 34 28.83 36.19 43.40
N TYR A 35 29.79 36.60 42.58
CA TYR A 35 29.60 37.75 41.70
C TYR A 35 28.41 37.55 40.75
N LEU A 36 28.39 36.42 40.04
CA LEU A 36 27.38 36.15 39.00
C LEU A 36 25.96 36.08 39.55
N ILE A 37 25.80 35.58 40.78
CA ILE A 37 24.49 35.40 41.41
C ILE A 37 24.00 36.69 42.12
N THR A 38 24.89 37.64 42.42
CA THR A 38 24.55 38.87 43.18
C THR A 38 24.63 40.17 42.37
N LYS A 39 25.27 40.16 41.19
CA LYS A 39 25.50 41.36 40.37
C LYS A 39 24.22 42.11 39.98
N ASP A 40 23.09 41.39 39.87
CA ASP A 40 21.80 41.91 39.43
C ASP A 40 20.79 42.03 40.61
N LEU A 41 21.22 41.78 41.85
CA LEU A 41 20.37 41.93 43.04
C LEU A 41 20.30 43.39 43.47
N ASP A 42 19.09 43.92 43.66
CA ASP A 42 18.86 45.26 44.24
C ASP A 42 19.00 45.24 45.77
N ASP A 43 19.14 46.42 46.39
CA ASP A 43 19.30 46.55 47.85
C ASP A 43 18.05 46.15 48.66
N SER A 44 16.89 45.99 48.01
CA SER A 44 15.64 45.49 48.62
C SER A 44 15.61 43.98 48.82
N HIS A 45 16.62 43.27 48.30
CA HIS A 45 16.69 41.82 48.33
C HIS A 45 17.53 41.32 49.50
N ARG A 46 16.93 40.50 50.36
CA ARG A 46 17.61 39.85 51.48
C ARG A 46 18.01 38.42 51.12
N VAL A 47 19.30 38.10 51.21
CA VAL A 47 19.77 36.74 50.93
C VAL A 47 19.54 35.82 52.13
N MET A 48 18.80 34.74 51.89
CA MET A 48 18.42 33.75 52.90
C MET A 48 19.44 32.61 52.97
N SER A 49 19.81 32.06 51.82
CA SER A 49 20.79 30.98 51.71
C SER A 49 21.55 31.04 50.40
N PHE A 50 22.81 30.61 50.42
CA PHE A 50 23.65 30.50 49.23
C PHE A 50 24.50 29.24 49.33
N SER A 51 24.39 28.36 48.32
CA SER A 51 24.98 27.03 48.39
C SER A 51 25.46 26.52 47.04
N LYS A 52 26.46 25.63 47.13
CA LYS A 52 26.97 24.84 46.02
C LYS A 52 26.24 23.51 46.01
N LEU A 53 25.45 23.27 44.98
CA LEU A 53 24.61 22.08 44.83
C LEU A 53 25.16 21.14 43.76
N LEU A 54 24.76 19.87 43.83
CA LEU A 54 25.00 18.88 42.78
C LEU A 54 23.67 18.34 42.26
N TRP A 55 23.45 18.51 40.97
CA TRP A 55 22.35 17.90 40.25
C TRP A 55 22.75 16.47 39.83
N PRO A 56 22.09 15.43 40.37
CA PRO A 56 22.36 14.04 40.04
C PRO A 56 21.81 13.65 38.66
N LEU A 57 22.70 13.20 37.78
CA LEU A 57 22.40 12.59 36.48
C LEU A 57 22.90 11.14 36.47
N LEU A 58 22.16 10.24 35.84
CA LEU A 58 22.55 8.84 35.72
C LEU A 58 22.76 8.47 34.27
N SER A 59 23.99 8.09 33.92
CA SER A 59 24.29 7.43 32.66
C SER A 59 24.04 5.93 32.81
N ILE A 60 23.25 5.37 31.91
CA ILE A 60 22.93 3.94 31.88
C ILE A 60 22.93 3.42 30.45
N GLN A 61 23.46 2.21 30.25
CA GLN A 61 23.53 1.59 28.94
C GLN A 61 22.14 1.58 28.27
N GLY A 62 22.03 2.17 27.09
CA GLY A 62 20.84 2.24 26.25
C GLY A 62 20.73 1.01 25.35
N ALA A 63 20.67 1.23 24.04
CA ALA A 63 20.50 0.16 23.05
C ALA A 63 21.84 -0.56 22.80
N LYS A 64 21.94 -1.82 23.25
CA LYS A 64 23.17 -2.65 23.11
C LYS A 64 23.68 -2.79 21.68
N GLU A 65 22.78 -2.77 20.68
CA GLU A 65 23.14 -2.89 19.26
C GLU A 65 23.91 -1.68 18.72
N GLN A 66 23.85 -0.54 19.43
CA GLN A 66 24.40 0.74 18.99
C GLN A 66 25.51 1.25 19.90
N ASN A 67 25.92 0.50 20.92
CA ASN A 67 26.83 0.94 21.98
C ASN A 67 26.48 2.38 22.39
N SER A 68 25.31 2.54 23.00
CA SER A 68 24.84 3.85 23.46
C SER A 68 24.49 3.83 24.93
N HIS A 69 24.53 5.01 25.56
CA HIS A 69 23.99 5.28 26.90
C HIS A 69 22.88 6.31 26.81
N ILE A 70 21.84 6.13 27.61
CA ILE A 70 20.87 7.18 27.90
C ILE A 70 21.29 7.90 29.18
N ILE A 71 20.99 9.19 29.26
CA ILE A 71 21.18 9.96 30.49
C ILE A 71 19.81 10.25 31.07
N LEU A 72 19.64 9.89 32.34
CA LEU A 72 18.43 10.13 33.12
C LEU A 72 18.67 11.24 34.14
N ASP A 73 17.79 12.23 34.20
CA ASP A 73 17.82 13.24 35.23
C ASP A 73 17.09 12.74 36.49
N ALA A 74 17.77 12.71 37.63
CA ALA A 74 17.20 12.08 38.82
C ALA A 74 16.14 12.95 39.54
N LEU A 75 15.93 14.18 39.06
CA LEU A 75 14.95 15.14 39.58
C LEU A 75 13.63 15.13 38.79
N LYS A 76 13.53 14.41 37.66
CA LYS A 76 12.34 14.31 36.78
C LYS A 76 11.92 15.64 36.15
N PHE A 77 12.88 16.47 35.79
CA PHE A 77 12.66 17.65 34.98
C PHE A 77 12.38 17.31 33.53
N PHE A 78 13.03 16.26 33.02
CA PHE A 78 12.85 15.82 31.64
C PHE A 78 11.95 14.59 31.58
N SER A 79 11.19 14.48 30.50
CA SER A 79 10.45 13.28 30.15
C SER A 79 10.33 13.21 28.63
N LYS A 80 10.28 11.99 28.11
CA LYS A 80 9.92 11.75 26.72
C LYS A 80 8.51 11.17 26.66
N GLU A 81 7.58 11.98 26.19
CA GLU A 81 6.23 11.55 25.81
C GLU A 81 6.12 11.52 24.29
N ASP A 82 5.60 10.44 23.74
CA ASP A 82 5.30 10.31 22.32
C ASP A 82 4.30 9.19 22.04
N LYS A 83 3.97 9.03 20.77
CA LYS A 83 3.25 7.88 20.23
C LYS A 83 4.09 7.17 19.16
N PHE A 84 3.89 5.87 19.00
CA PHE A 84 4.50 5.10 17.93
C PHE A 84 3.51 4.19 17.22
N THR A 85 3.84 3.82 15.99
CA THR A 85 2.97 3.05 15.09
C THR A 85 2.76 1.60 15.59
N ASN A 86 1.50 1.19 15.72
CA ASN A 86 1.13 -0.17 16.13
C ASN A 86 1.43 -1.22 15.04
N PRO A 87 1.53 -2.51 15.40
CA PRO A 87 1.68 -3.58 14.42
C PRO A 87 0.44 -3.69 13.51
N PRO A 88 0.56 -4.30 12.32
CA PRO A 88 -0.59 -4.54 11.47
C PRO A 88 -1.58 -5.48 12.17
N ARG A 89 -2.87 -5.30 11.90
CA ARG A 89 -3.94 -6.18 12.40
C ARG A 89 -3.98 -7.52 11.64
N GLN A 90 -2.90 -8.29 11.74
CA GLN A 90 -2.67 -9.53 11.00
C GLN A 90 -3.83 -10.54 11.13
N PRO A 91 -4.47 -10.75 12.30
CA PRO A 91 -5.62 -11.64 12.40
C PRO A 91 -6.80 -11.20 11.54
N LEU A 92 -7.11 -9.89 11.50
CA LEU A 92 -8.18 -9.33 10.68
C LEU A 92 -7.89 -9.46 9.19
N ILE A 93 -6.64 -9.20 8.77
CA ILE A 93 -6.21 -9.41 7.38
C ILE A 93 -6.35 -10.89 7.01
N GLY A 94 -5.88 -11.79 7.87
CA GLY A 94 -6.00 -13.24 7.67
C GLY A 94 -7.45 -13.70 7.61
N HIS A 95 -8.35 -13.13 8.42
CA HIS A 95 -9.78 -13.40 8.33
C HIS A 95 -10.37 -12.91 7.01
N ILE A 96 -10.03 -11.70 6.54
CA ILE A 96 -10.51 -11.19 5.25
C ILE A 96 -10.05 -12.08 4.08
N LEU A 97 -8.79 -12.53 4.10
CA LEU A 97 -8.23 -13.40 3.06
C LEU A 97 -8.83 -14.82 3.07
N ARG A 98 -9.23 -15.34 4.24
CA ARG A 98 -9.83 -16.68 4.39
C ARG A 98 -11.34 -16.70 4.19
N ASN A 99 -12.01 -15.56 4.32
CA ASN A 99 -13.46 -15.51 4.27
C ASN A 99 -13.95 -15.57 2.81
N ILE A 100 -14.28 -16.79 2.37
CA ILE A 100 -14.76 -17.13 1.02
C ILE A 100 -16.26 -16.79 0.87
N ASP A 101 -16.94 -16.47 1.98
CA ASP A 101 -18.38 -16.31 1.96
C ASP A 101 -18.81 -14.97 1.32
N THR A 102 -19.27 -15.08 0.07
CA THR A 102 -20.09 -14.12 -0.72
C THR A 102 -19.44 -12.88 -1.34
N GLN A 103 -18.17 -12.56 -1.07
CA GLN A 103 -17.55 -11.32 -1.59
C GLN A 103 -16.53 -11.56 -2.70
N SER A 104 -16.39 -10.58 -3.60
CA SER A 104 -15.39 -10.63 -4.68
C SER A 104 -13.97 -10.39 -4.15
N HIS A 105 -12.94 -10.95 -4.80
CA HIS A 105 -11.54 -10.71 -4.43
C HIS A 105 -11.18 -9.21 -4.42
N ILE A 106 -11.79 -8.41 -5.30
CA ILE A 106 -11.61 -6.95 -5.35
C ILE A 106 -12.15 -6.28 -4.07
N GLU A 107 -13.28 -6.73 -3.53
CA GLU A 107 -13.84 -6.21 -2.28
C GLU A 107 -13.00 -6.61 -1.07
N GLN A 108 -12.48 -7.84 -1.06
CA GLN A 108 -11.54 -8.28 -0.03
C GLN A 108 -10.28 -7.38 0.02
N LEU A 109 -9.68 -7.08 -1.13
CA LEU A 109 -8.52 -6.17 -1.21
C LEU A 109 -8.85 -4.74 -0.76
N LYS A 110 -10.03 -4.22 -1.11
CA LYS A 110 -10.49 -2.91 -0.62
C LYS A 110 -10.62 -2.88 0.90
N ARG A 111 -11.20 -3.93 1.49
CA ARG A 111 -11.35 -4.02 2.94
C ARG A 111 -10.01 -4.16 3.65
N ILE A 112 -9.05 -4.85 3.04
CA ILE A 112 -7.67 -4.87 3.53
C ILE A 112 -7.09 -3.46 3.53
N ILE A 113 -7.26 -2.69 2.45
CA ILE A 113 -6.84 -1.28 2.42
C ILE A 113 -7.47 -0.50 3.58
N ASP A 114 -8.78 -0.64 3.82
CA ASP A 114 -9.47 0.06 4.91
C ASP A 114 -8.90 -0.32 6.29
N VAL A 115 -8.54 -1.59 6.50
CA VAL A 115 -7.92 -2.06 7.74
C VAL A 115 -6.48 -1.53 7.90
N LEU A 116 -5.71 -1.43 6.81
CA LEU A 116 -4.34 -0.93 6.84
C LEU A 116 -4.27 0.60 6.98
N GLN A 117 -5.30 1.31 6.51
CA GLN A 117 -5.45 2.77 6.60
C GLN A 117 -6.35 3.20 7.76
N TYR A 118 -6.55 2.34 8.76
CA TYR A 118 -7.35 2.71 9.92
C TYR A 118 -6.73 3.92 10.62
N GLU A 119 -7.48 5.02 10.66
CA GLU A 119 -7.17 6.24 11.40
C GLU A 119 -8.13 6.35 12.59
N ASP A 120 -7.60 6.56 13.79
CA ASP A 120 -8.41 6.85 14.97
C ASP A 120 -9.07 8.24 14.84
N LYS A 121 -10.35 8.28 14.44
CA LYS A 121 -11.10 9.54 14.29
C LYS A 121 -11.59 10.15 15.61
N GLU A 122 -11.50 9.42 16.73
CA GLU A 122 -12.03 9.86 18.04
C GLU A 122 -10.97 10.00 19.15
N ALA A 123 -9.69 9.70 18.88
CA ALA A 123 -8.65 9.71 19.91
C ALA A 123 -7.90 11.06 19.99
N GLU A 124 -8.60 12.14 20.38
CA GLU A 124 -7.92 13.31 20.97
C GLU A 124 -7.47 13.03 22.43
N VAL A 125 -7.96 11.95 23.05
CA VAL A 125 -7.58 11.50 24.39
C VAL A 125 -7.19 10.02 24.36
N LEU A 126 -5.87 9.79 24.38
CA LEU A 126 -5.15 8.56 24.75
C LEU A 126 -5.59 7.22 24.10
N GLY A 127 -4.76 6.77 23.14
CA GLY A 127 -4.75 5.41 22.61
C GLY A 127 -4.25 4.37 23.63
N GLU A 128 -5.15 3.88 24.47
CA GLU A 128 -4.91 2.71 25.31
C GLU A 128 -5.45 1.45 24.64
N GLY A 129 -4.59 0.73 23.89
CA GLY A 129 -4.88 -0.63 23.43
C GLY A 129 -4.20 -1.04 22.13
N GLU A 130 -4.18 -2.35 21.87
CA GLU A 130 -3.74 -2.94 20.58
C GLU A 130 -4.65 -2.53 19.40
N GLU A 131 -5.82 -1.96 19.68
CA GLU A 131 -6.78 -1.56 18.66
C GLU A 131 -6.55 -0.15 18.10
N SER A 132 -5.74 0.70 18.73
CA SER A 132 -5.43 2.04 18.22
C SER A 132 -4.43 1.99 17.05
N GLU A 133 -4.41 3.02 16.20
CA GLU A 133 -3.35 3.20 15.20
C GLU A 133 -1.97 3.43 15.84
N TYR A 134 -1.94 4.07 17.01
CA TYR A 134 -0.72 4.40 17.73
C TYR A 134 -0.76 3.93 19.18
N GLN A 135 0.40 3.59 19.72
CA GLN A 135 0.59 3.34 21.15
C GLN A 135 1.33 4.52 21.78
N VAL A 136 0.76 5.08 22.86
CA VAL A 136 1.39 6.16 23.63
C VAL A 136 2.41 5.58 24.60
N TYR A 137 3.54 6.27 24.77
CA TYR A 137 4.53 5.95 25.78
C TYR A 137 5.10 7.20 26.44
N GLN A 138 5.55 7.01 27.68
CA GLN A 138 6.28 8.01 28.46
C GLN A 138 7.53 7.37 29.07
N ILE A 139 8.69 7.98 28.88
CA ILE A 139 9.94 7.63 29.57
C ILE A 139 10.30 8.83 30.45
N GLU A 140 9.95 8.74 31.73
CA GLU A 140 10.32 9.74 32.72
C GLU A 140 11.84 9.86 32.82
N SER A 141 12.31 11.03 33.25
CA SER A 141 13.71 11.37 33.45
C SER A 141 14.59 11.40 32.20
N LEU A 142 14.09 11.03 31.02
CA LEU A 142 14.92 10.92 29.82
C LEU A 142 15.26 12.31 29.27
N ILE A 143 16.54 12.63 29.22
CA ILE A 143 17.03 13.92 28.74
C ILE A 143 16.84 14.06 27.22
N ASN A 144 16.34 15.22 26.79
CA ASN A 144 16.11 15.51 25.37
C ASN A 144 17.41 15.66 24.55
N PRO A 145 17.37 15.43 23.22
CA PRO A 145 18.57 15.47 22.37
C PRO A 145 19.28 16.82 22.38
N GLU A 146 18.54 17.91 22.54
CA GLU A 146 19.08 19.27 22.56
C GLU A 146 19.96 19.50 23.80
N PHE A 147 19.48 19.08 24.98
CA PHE A 147 20.25 19.14 26.23
C PHE A 147 21.37 18.09 26.27
N LEU A 148 21.16 16.90 25.70
CA LEU A 148 22.23 15.90 25.52
C LEU A 148 23.40 16.46 24.70
N ASN A 149 23.14 17.29 23.68
CA ASN A 149 24.21 17.95 22.92
C ASN A 149 25.02 18.94 23.77
N THR A 150 24.39 19.56 24.78
CA THR A 150 25.10 20.38 25.77
C THR A 150 25.97 19.50 26.66
N LEU A 151 25.41 18.40 27.19
CA LEU A 151 26.17 17.44 28.01
C LEU A 151 27.35 16.82 27.24
N LYS A 152 27.21 16.54 25.94
CA LYS A 152 28.32 16.07 25.07
C LYS A 152 29.52 17.01 25.06
N GLN A 153 29.34 18.31 25.24
CA GLN A 153 30.44 19.27 25.32
C GLN A 153 31.14 19.26 26.70
N LEU A 154 30.40 18.84 27.74
CA LEU A 154 30.84 18.84 29.13
C LEU A 154 31.46 17.51 29.57
N ILE A 155 30.94 16.39 29.07
CA ILE A 155 31.36 15.02 29.44
C ILE A 155 32.85 14.75 29.21
N PRO A 156 33.50 15.19 28.10
CA PRO A 156 34.94 15.01 27.94
C PRO A 156 35.79 15.74 28.99
N LYS A 157 35.20 16.66 29.76
CA LYS A 157 35.85 17.45 30.81
C LYS A 157 35.46 16.97 32.22
N LEU A 158 34.85 15.80 32.31
CA LEU A 158 34.40 15.20 33.57
C LEU A 158 35.59 14.91 34.49
N GLU A 159 35.49 15.31 35.75
CA GLU A 159 36.53 15.12 36.76
C GLU A 159 36.09 14.10 37.82
N TYR A 160 36.95 13.16 38.18
CA TYR A 160 36.73 12.28 39.32
C TYR A 160 37.31 12.90 40.60
N LYS A 161 36.49 13.67 41.32
CA LYS A 161 36.94 14.48 42.48
C LYS A 161 36.04 14.35 43.70
N SER A 162 36.56 14.76 44.85
CA SER A 162 35.79 14.81 46.09
C SER A 162 34.63 15.80 45.94
N ILE A 163 33.46 15.40 46.43
CA ILE A 163 32.27 16.26 46.52
C ILE A 163 32.18 16.95 47.90
N GLU A 164 33.29 17.04 48.63
CA GLU A 164 33.36 17.80 49.87
C GLU A 164 33.01 19.27 49.63
N GLY A 165 32.12 19.83 50.46
CA GLY A 165 31.60 21.19 50.30
C GLY A 165 30.46 21.35 49.29
N TYR A 166 30.02 20.27 48.64
CA TYR A 166 28.82 20.24 47.83
C TYR A 166 27.64 19.63 48.61
N MET A 167 26.42 20.04 48.26
CA MET A 167 25.18 19.38 48.68
C MET A 167 24.49 18.72 47.49
N PRO A 168 24.42 17.38 47.41
CA PRO A 168 23.64 16.72 46.37
C PRO A 168 22.15 16.92 46.60
N LEU A 169 21.44 17.29 45.54
CA LEU A 169 19.98 17.34 45.54
C LEU A 169 19.42 15.92 45.71
N ASP A 170 18.35 15.78 46.48
CA ASP A 170 17.75 14.47 46.74
C ASP A 170 17.19 13.86 45.45
N THR A 171 17.61 12.63 45.17
CA THR A 171 17.22 11.89 43.96
C THR A 171 15.84 11.27 44.12
N SER A 172 14.93 11.51 43.17
CA SER A 172 13.67 10.74 43.08
C SER A 172 13.85 9.38 42.38
N LEU A 173 14.99 9.21 41.69
CA LEU A 173 15.35 8.05 40.89
C LEU A 173 16.30 7.12 41.65
N SER A 174 15.87 5.89 41.92
CA SER A 174 16.75 4.81 42.40
C SER A 174 17.41 4.09 41.21
N THR A 175 18.52 3.40 41.44
CA THR A 175 19.18 2.59 40.40
C THR A 175 18.25 1.50 39.83
N GLU A 176 17.37 0.91 40.65
CA GLU A 176 16.36 -0.07 40.19
C GLU A 176 15.35 0.58 39.24
N LYS A 177 14.76 1.72 39.63
CA LYS A 177 13.83 2.47 38.76
C LYS A 177 14.50 2.91 37.46
N ALA A 178 15.77 3.31 37.52
CA ALA A 178 16.52 3.66 36.32
C ALA A 178 16.75 2.46 35.38
N LEU A 179 16.98 1.27 35.93
CA LEU A 179 17.09 0.04 35.15
C LEU A 179 15.76 -0.29 34.45
N ASP A 180 14.64 -0.12 35.15
CA ASP A 180 13.30 -0.29 34.56
C ASP A 180 13.05 0.70 33.42
N LEU A 181 13.42 1.98 33.60
CA LEU A 181 13.31 3.00 32.54
C LEU A 181 14.21 2.69 31.34
N ALA A 182 15.45 2.26 31.58
CA ALA A 182 16.36 1.85 30.50
C ALA A 182 15.85 0.60 29.78
N GLN A 183 15.23 -0.34 30.49
CA GLN A 183 14.61 -1.51 29.89
C GLN A 183 13.39 -1.10 29.05
N LYS A 184 12.53 -0.23 29.57
CA LYS A 184 11.39 0.34 28.84
C LYS A 184 11.84 1.02 27.54
N TYR A 185 12.88 1.85 27.60
CA TYR A 185 13.51 2.47 26.43
C TYR A 185 13.92 1.44 25.36
N ARG A 186 14.65 0.40 25.75
CA ARG A 186 15.11 -0.66 24.83
C ARG A 186 13.93 -1.46 24.25
N GLU A 187 12.93 -1.76 25.07
CA GLU A 187 11.74 -2.51 24.65
C GLU A 187 10.91 -1.75 23.63
N ILE A 188 10.79 -0.43 23.77
CA ILE A 188 10.10 0.41 22.78
C ILE A 188 10.84 0.35 21.43
N ILE A 189 12.17 0.54 21.43
CA ILE A 189 12.98 0.44 20.19
C ILE A 189 12.84 -0.95 19.55
N LYS A 190 12.92 -2.01 20.36
CA LYS A 190 12.76 -3.39 19.89
C LYS A 190 11.36 -3.63 19.30
N THR A 191 10.34 -3.09 19.95
CA THR A 191 8.95 -3.19 19.50
C THR A 191 8.75 -2.48 18.17
N LEU A 192 9.31 -1.29 18.00
CA LEU A 192 9.27 -0.53 16.74
C LEU A 192 9.92 -1.29 15.58
N LYS A 193 11.14 -1.80 15.78
CA LYS A 193 11.81 -2.65 14.78
C LYS A 193 11.02 -3.93 14.50
N GLY A 194 10.43 -4.54 15.53
CA GLY A 194 9.55 -5.71 15.40
C GLY A 194 8.27 -5.41 14.62
N ASN A 195 7.64 -4.27 14.86
CA ASN A 195 6.44 -3.81 14.14
C ASN A 195 6.76 -3.55 12.67
N ALA A 196 7.89 -2.92 12.36
CA ALA A 196 8.36 -2.74 10.98
C ALA A 196 8.46 -4.07 10.23
N HIS A 197 9.02 -5.10 10.88
CA HIS A 197 9.09 -6.44 10.29
C HIS A 197 7.71 -7.09 10.14
N ARG A 198 6.83 -6.98 11.14
CA ARG A 198 5.45 -7.49 11.05
C ARG A 198 4.67 -6.86 9.90
N TRP A 199 4.83 -5.55 9.69
CA TRP A 199 4.28 -4.84 8.52
C TRP A 199 4.80 -5.46 7.22
N GLU A 200 6.11 -5.60 7.06
CA GLU A 200 6.72 -6.22 5.87
C GLU A 200 6.17 -7.62 5.57
N THR A 201 6.04 -8.48 6.59
CA THR A 201 5.50 -9.85 6.40
C THR A 201 4.04 -9.89 5.90
N GLN A 202 3.28 -8.79 6.02
CA GLN A 202 1.94 -8.74 5.44
C GLN A 202 1.96 -8.69 3.91
N ILE A 203 3.05 -8.19 3.30
CA ILE A 203 3.19 -8.18 1.83
C ILE A 203 3.20 -9.61 1.30
N ASP A 204 3.95 -10.49 1.95
CA ASP A 204 4.07 -11.90 1.58
C ASP A 204 2.74 -12.62 1.82
N LEU A 205 2.14 -12.44 3.00
CA LEU A 205 0.86 -13.07 3.36
C LEU A 205 -0.27 -12.69 2.39
N ILE A 206 -0.38 -11.42 2.01
CA ILE A 206 -1.39 -10.97 1.04
C ILE A 206 -0.99 -11.41 -0.39
N GLY A 207 0.31 -11.40 -0.70
CA GLY A 207 0.86 -11.80 -1.99
C GLY A 207 0.55 -13.23 -2.37
N GLU A 208 0.71 -14.18 -1.45
CA GLU A 208 0.39 -15.59 -1.68
C GLU A 208 -1.05 -15.79 -2.17
N TYR A 209 -2.01 -15.04 -1.61
CA TYR A 209 -3.41 -15.11 -2.00
C TYR A 209 -3.68 -14.38 -3.32
N VAL A 210 -3.11 -13.19 -3.51
CA VAL A 210 -3.28 -12.41 -4.75
C VAL A 210 -2.70 -13.16 -5.95
N ASP A 211 -1.50 -13.74 -5.81
CA ASP A 211 -0.86 -14.51 -6.88
C ASP A 211 -1.71 -15.73 -7.28
N LYS A 212 -2.33 -16.40 -6.30
CA LYS A 212 -3.28 -17.49 -6.56
C LYS A 212 -4.51 -17.00 -7.34
N TRP A 213 -5.11 -15.89 -6.93
CA TRP A 213 -6.29 -15.32 -7.61
C TRP A 213 -5.98 -14.82 -9.03
N LEU A 214 -4.81 -14.22 -9.23
CA LEU A 214 -4.34 -13.80 -10.55
C LEU A 214 -4.07 -15.01 -11.46
N LEU A 215 -3.52 -16.10 -10.91
CA LEU A 215 -3.33 -17.35 -11.65
C LEU A 215 -4.67 -17.98 -12.06
N GLU A 216 -5.65 -18.03 -11.16
CA GLU A 216 -7.02 -18.50 -11.46
C GLU A 216 -7.67 -17.67 -12.57
N LEU A 217 -7.57 -16.33 -12.51
CA LEU A 217 -8.06 -15.45 -13.58
C LEU A 217 -7.35 -15.67 -14.92
N ASN A 218 -6.03 -15.85 -14.91
CA ASN A 218 -5.27 -16.08 -16.15
C ASN A 218 -5.68 -17.41 -16.81
N VAL A 219 -6.00 -18.43 -16.01
CA VAL A 219 -6.58 -19.68 -16.50
C VAL A 219 -7.97 -19.44 -17.10
N GLU A 220 -8.83 -18.70 -16.40
CA GLU A 220 -10.18 -18.36 -16.89
C GLU A 220 -10.14 -17.58 -18.22
N ILE A 221 -9.25 -16.59 -18.34
CA ILE A 221 -9.01 -15.83 -19.58
C ILE A 221 -8.64 -16.78 -20.73
N LYS A 222 -7.73 -17.72 -20.49
CA LYS A 222 -7.29 -18.70 -21.49
C LYS A 222 -8.41 -19.67 -21.89
N ASP A 223 -9.20 -20.11 -20.91
CA ASP A 223 -10.31 -21.04 -21.13
C ASP A 223 -11.46 -20.39 -21.91
N VAL A 224 -11.83 -19.15 -21.56
CA VAL A 224 -12.81 -18.35 -22.32
C VAL A 224 -12.32 -18.14 -23.75
N GLY A 225 -11.05 -17.74 -23.93
CA GLY A 225 -10.44 -17.57 -25.25
C GLY A 225 -10.49 -18.84 -26.10
N SER A 226 -10.18 -20.00 -25.50
CA SER A 226 -10.16 -21.30 -26.18
C SER A 226 -11.58 -21.82 -26.48
N ARG A 227 -12.52 -21.64 -25.54
CA ARG A 227 -13.91 -22.06 -25.70
C ARG A 227 -14.61 -21.33 -26.83
N TYR A 228 -14.51 -19.99 -26.87
CA TYR A 228 -15.11 -19.20 -27.94
C TYR A 228 -14.42 -19.47 -29.29
N LYS A 229 -13.09 -19.66 -29.31
CA LYS A 229 -12.38 -20.07 -30.53
C LYS A 229 -12.91 -21.42 -31.06
N SER A 230 -13.07 -22.41 -30.20
CA SER A 230 -13.63 -23.72 -30.56
C SER A 230 -15.08 -23.63 -31.04
N GLN A 231 -15.91 -22.80 -30.40
CA GLN A 231 -17.29 -22.56 -30.84
C GLN A 231 -17.35 -21.91 -32.22
N MET A 232 -16.53 -20.88 -32.46
CA MET A 232 -16.43 -20.22 -33.77
C MET A 232 -15.92 -21.18 -34.86
N GLU A 233 -14.92 -22.01 -34.57
CA GLU A 233 -14.42 -23.02 -35.52
C GLU A 233 -15.51 -24.04 -35.89
N LYS A 234 -16.28 -24.54 -34.91
CA LYS A 234 -17.42 -25.44 -35.17
C LYS A 234 -18.51 -24.78 -36.00
N THR A 235 -18.88 -23.55 -35.66
CA THR A 235 -19.91 -22.79 -36.40
C THR A 235 -19.44 -22.47 -37.83
N SER A 236 -18.17 -22.12 -38.01
CA SER A 236 -17.57 -21.84 -39.33
C SER A 236 -17.55 -23.08 -40.23
N ALA A 237 -17.37 -24.28 -39.67
CA ALA A 237 -17.35 -25.53 -40.42
C ALA A 237 -18.73 -26.02 -40.91
N THR A 238 -19.82 -25.34 -40.54
CA THR A 238 -21.20 -25.80 -40.86
C THR A 238 -21.55 -25.58 -42.34
N ILE A 239 -21.15 -24.43 -42.90
CA ILE A 239 -21.29 -24.09 -44.31
C ILE A 239 -20.32 -22.94 -44.62
N ASP A 240 -19.54 -23.06 -45.68
CA ASP A 240 -18.75 -21.96 -46.25
C ASP A 240 -19.16 -21.65 -47.70
N ASP A 241 -18.67 -20.53 -48.24
CA ASP A 241 -19.02 -20.08 -49.58
C ASP A 241 -18.67 -21.13 -50.65
N THR A 242 -17.54 -21.82 -50.48
CA THR A 242 -17.09 -22.89 -51.38
C THR A 242 -18.00 -24.12 -51.34
N GLN A 243 -18.41 -24.55 -50.14
CA GLN A 243 -19.35 -25.64 -49.94
C GLN A 243 -20.76 -25.27 -50.42
N MET A 244 -21.14 -24.00 -50.31
CA MET A 244 -22.42 -23.50 -50.84
C MET A 244 -22.45 -23.60 -52.36
N GLU A 245 -21.38 -23.16 -53.04
CA GLU A 245 -21.24 -23.29 -54.49
C GLU A 245 -21.25 -24.76 -54.93
N GLU A 246 -20.54 -25.63 -54.22
CA GLU A 246 -20.48 -27.06 -54.55
C GLU A 246 -21.82 -27.77 -54.34
N GLN A 247 -22.53 -27.49 -53.25
CA GLN A 247 -23.88 -28.01 -53.01
C GLN A 247 -24.90 -27.49 -54.03
N LEU A 248 -24.80 -26.21 -54.42
CA LEU A 248 -25.63 -25.64 -55.50
C LEU A 248 -25.39 -26.36 -56.81
N LYS A 249 -24.13 -26.62 -57.17
CA LYS A 249 -23.76 -27.32 -58.40
C LYS A 249 -24.27 -28.76 -58.42
N GLN A 250 -24.07 -29.52 -57.33
CA GLN A 250 -24.61 -30.88 -57.21
C GLN A 250 -26.13 -30.92 -57.29
N LYS A 251 -26.82 -29.95 -56.66
CA LYS A 251 -28.27 -29.85 -56.74
C LYS A 251 -28.75 -29.49 -58.14
N GLN A 252 -28.03 -28.60 -58.82
CA GLN A 252 -28.28 -28.27 -60.21
C GLN A 252 -28.16 -29.50 -61.10
N ASP A 253 -27.08 -30.27 -60.99
CA ASP A 253 -26.88 -31.51 -61.75
C ASP A 253 -28.01 -32.52 -61.47
N THR A 254 -28.44 -32.66 -60.21
CA THR A 254 -29.54 -33.55 -59.82
C THR A 254 -30.87 -33.11 -60.42
N ILE A 255 -31.15 -31.79 -60.40
CA ILE A 255 -32.37 -31.22 -60.98
C ILE A 255 -32.36 -31.35 -62.51
N GLU A 256 -31.20 -31.18 -63.16
CA GLU A 256 -31.04 -31.39 -64.59
C GLU A 256 -31.26 -32.86 -64.99
N GLN A 257 -30.72 -33.81 -64.22
CA GLN A 257 -30.96 -35.25 -64.42
C GLN A 257 -32.45 -35.61 -64.23
N TRP A 258 -33.08 -35.07 -63.19
CA TRP A 258 -34.52 -35.25 -62.95
C TRP A 258 -35.35 -34.70 -64.12
N LYS A 259 -35.07 -33.46 -64.54
CA LYS A 259 -35.71 -32.80 -65.69
C LYS A 259 -35.56 -33.63 -66.97
N MET A 260 -34.38 -34.18 -67.23
CA MET A 260 -34.13 -35.04 -68.40
C MET A 260 -34.90 -36.35 -68.32
N THR A 261 -34.97 -36.97 -67.15
CA THR A 261 -35.70 -38.23 -66.92
C THR A 261 -37.20 -38.04 -67.13
N GLU A 262 -37.76 -36.96 -66.59
CA GLU A 262 -39.19 -36.68 -66.68
C GLU A 262 -39.60 -36.34 -68.12
N LYS A 263 -38.78 -35.56 -68.84
CA LYS A 263 -39.00 -35.30 -70.27
C LYS A 263 -38.89 -36.58 -71.12
N LYS A 264 -37.96 -37.49 -70.79
CA LYS A 264 -37.88 -38.80 -71.45
C LYS A 264 -39.12 -39.65 -71.20
N ARG A 265 -39.66 -39.66 -69.97
CA ARG A 265 -40.92 -40.35 -69.64
C ARG A 265 -42.09 -39.85 -70.51
N ILE A 266 -42.19 -38.54 -70.71
CA ILE A 266 -43.21 -37.94 -71.59
C ILE A 266 -42.99 -38.38 -73.06
N LEU A 267 -41.75 -38.38 -73.55
CA LEU A 267 -41.42 -38.83 -74.91
C LEU A 267 -41.71 -40.32 -75.12
N GLU A 268 -41.46 -41.17 -74.12
CA GLU A 268 -41.79 -42.59 -74.15
C GLU A 268 -43.31 -42.80 -74.20
N ASN A 269 -44.07 -42.07 -73.37
CA ASN A 269 -45.53 -42.08 -73.41
C ASN A 269 -46.07 -41.62 -74.78
N LEU A 270 -45.47 -40.60 -75.37
CA LEU A 270 -45.80 -40.15 -76.73
C LEU A 270 -45.47 -41.23 -77.77
N SER A 271 -44.32 -41.90 -77.66
CA SER A 271 -43.91 -43.00 -78.55
C SER A 271 -44.90 -44.16 -78.50
N VAL A 272 -45.44 -44.50 -77.33
CA VAL A 272 -46.48 -45.54 -77.19
C VAL A 272 -47.75 -45.17 -77.97
N LEU A 273 -48.15 -43.89 -77.94
CA LEU A 273 -49.29 -43.41 -78.72
C LEU A 273 -49.06 -43.58 -80.24
N PHE A 274 -47.88 -43.22 -80.74
CA PHE A 274 -47.55 -43.43 -82.16
C PHE A 274 -47.45 -44.92 -82.53
N LYS A 275 -46.90 -45.77 -81.67
CA LYS A 275 -46.90 -47.24 -81.89
C LYS A 275 -48.31 -47.82 -81.98
N SER A 276 -49.27 -47.25 -81.26
CA SER A 276 -50.67 -47.66 -81.37
C SER A 276 -51.30 -47.27 -82.72
N LEU A 277 -50.92 -46.11 -83.26
CA LEU A 277 -51.29 -45.69 -84.63
C LEU A 277 -50.65 -46.60 -85.69
N ASP A 278 -49.38 -46.97 -85.53
CA ASP A 278 -48.71 -47.88 -86.46
C ASP A 278 -49.40 -49.25 -86.50
N ARG A 279 -49.81 -49.78 -85.34
CA ARG A 279 -50.53 -51.07 -85.25
C ARG A 279 -51.89 -51.03 -85.96
N THR A 280 -52.67 -49.97 -85.78
CA THR A 280 -53.96 -49.85 -86.47
C THR A 280 -53.76 -49.74 -87.98
N LEU A 281 -52.75 -49.00 -88.43
CA LEU A 281 -52.42 -48.88 -89.84
C LEU A 281 -51.90 -50.20 -90.45
N GLU A 282 -51.09 -50.96 -89.71
CA GLU A 282 -50.67 -52.31 -90.11
C GLU A 282 -51.85 -53.28 -90.25
N GLU A 283 -52.83 -53.24 -89.34
CA GLU A 283 -54.03 -54.09 -89.44
C GLU A 283 -54.85 -53.77 -90.69
N VAL A 284 -55.01 -52.49 -91.01
CA VAL A 284 -55.64 -52.04 -92.25
C VAL A 284 -54.87 -52.55 -93.46
N MET A 285 -53.53 -52.39 -93.47
CA MET A 285 -52.68 -52.89 -94.56
C MET A 285 -52.76 -54.42 -94.72
N LYS A 286 -52.75 -55.18 -93.62
CA LYS A 286 -52.86 -56.65 -93.63
C LYS A 286 -54.16 -57.11 -94.27
N LYS A 287 -55.30 -56.52 -93.87
CA LYS A 287 -56.62 -56.85 -94.44
C LYS A 287 -56.73 -56.44 -95.92
N ASN A 288 -56.12 -55.32 -96.30
CA ASN A 288 -56.11 -54.85 -97.69
C ASN A 288 -55.27 -55.75 -98.62
N ARG A 289 -54.30 -56.50 -98.09
CA ARG A 289 -53.39 -57.35 -98.87
C ARG A 289 -54.08 -58.46 -99.67
N PHE A 290 -55.22 -58.96 -99.18
CA PHE A 290 -56.02 -59.95 -99.91
C PHE A 290 -56.56 -59.37 -101.24
N PHE A 291 -56.93 -58.09 -101.23
CA PHE A 291 -57.52 -57.39 -102.36
C PHE A 291 -56.50 -56.72 -103.28
N SER A 292 -55.26 -56.50 -102.81
CA SER A 292 -54.19 -55.96 -103.66
C SER A 292 -53.47 -57.02 -104.50
N SER A 293 -53.68 -58.32 -104.21
CA SER A 293 -53.10 -59.44 -104.95
C SER A 293 -54.06 -59.95 -106.02
N THR A 294 -53.66 -59.79 -107.29
CA THR A 294 -54.48 -60.10 -108.47
C THR A 294 -54.78 -61.60 -108.60
N ASP A 295 -53.86 -62.46 -108.13
CA ASP A 295 -53.99 -63.91 -108.24
C ASP A 295 -54.96 -64.51 -107.21
N THR A 296 -55.17 -63.85 -106.07
CA THR A 296 -56.13 -64.28 -105.02
C THR A 296 -57.57 -63.94 -105.40
N ILE A 297 -57.79 -62.80 -106.08
CA ILE A 297 -59.12 -62.36 -106.52
C ILE A 297 -59.64 -63.24 -107.67
N LYS A 298 -58.78 -63.58 -108.65
CA LYS A 298 -59.14 -64.41 -109.83
C LYS A 298 -59.65 -65.81 -109.48
N ARG A 299 -59.36 -66.33 -108.28
CA ARG A 299 -59.75 -67.68 -107.83
C ARG A 299 -61.17 -67.78 -107.32
N LYS A 300 -61.89 -66.67 -107.13
CA LYS A 300 -63.29 -66.65 -106.70
C LYS A 300 -64.19 -66.27 -107.87
N SER A 301 -65.42 -66.80 -107.92
CA SER A 301 -66.41 -66.37 -108.92
C SER A 301 -66.81 -64.91 -108.68
N PHE A 302 -67.10 -64.18 -109.75
CA PHE A 302 -67.40 -62.75 -109.71
C PHE A 302 -68.61 -62.45 -108.81
N GLU A 303 -69.67 -63.24 -108.87
CA GLU A 303 -70.84 -63.07 -108.00
C GLU A 303 -70.52 -63.33 -106.52
N SER A 304 -69.55 -64.20 -106.21
CA SER A 304 -69.19 -64.53 -104.82
C SER A 304 -68.27 -63.50 -104.16
N ILE A 305 -67.55 -62.69 -104.93
CA ILE A 305 -66.54 -61.75 -104.41
C ILE A 305 -67.06 -60.33 -104.23
N ILE A 306 -68.11 -59.92 -104.96
CA ILE A 306 -68.70 -58.58 -104.86
C ILE A 306 -69.09 -58.22 -103.40
N PRO A 307 -69.86 -59.03 -102.65
CA PRO A 307 -70.21 -58.70 -101.27
C PRO A 307 -68.98 -58.58 -100.36
N SER A 308 -67.92 -59.34 -100.66
CA SER A 308 -66.66 -59.27 -99.94
C SER A 308 -65.86 -58.01 -100.24
N ILE A 309 -65.97 -57.47 -101.47
CA ILE A 309 -65.35 -56.19 -101.88
C ILE A 309 -66.13 -55.02 -101.28
N GLU A 310 -67.45 -55.03 -101.34
CA GLU A 310 -68.30 -53.99 -100.75
C GLU A 310 -68.15 -53.92 -99.22
N ASN A 311 -68.13 -55.07 -98.53
CA ASN A 311 -67.83 -55.11 -97.10
C ASN A 311 -66.41 -54.65 -96.78
N HIS A 312 -65.43 -54.88 -97.67
CA HIS A 312 -64.07 -54.37 -97.48
C HIS A 312 -63.98 -52.86 -97.70
N PHE A 313 -64.72 -52.29 -98.67
CA PHE A 313 -64.84 -50.85 -98.81
C PHE A 313 -65.46 -50.21 -97.55
N ARG A 314 -66.54 -50.79 -97.00
CA ARG A 314 -67.09 -50.35 -95.70
C ARG A 314 -66.08 -50.45 -94.56
N PHE A 315 -65.31 -51.55 -94.50
CA PHE A 315 -64.23 -51.68 -93.51
C PHE A 315 -63.14 -50.60 -93.68
N LEU A 316 -62.76 -50.24 -94.92
CA LEU A 316 -61.79 -49.18 -95.18
C LEU A 316 -62.34 -47.80 -94.81
N GLU A 317 -63.62 -47.53 -95.09
CA GLU A 317 -64.31 -46.30 -94.69
C GLU A 317 -64.40 -46.19 -93.15
N ASP A 318 -64.84 -47.23 -92.46
CA ASP A 318 -64.87 -47.28 -90.99
C ASP A 318 -63.46 -47.16 -90.39
N SER A 319 -62.47 -47.81 -90.99
CA SER A 319 -61.07 -47.70 -90.56
C SER A 319 -60.50 -46.31 -90.79
N GLN A 320 -60.90 -45.62 -91.87
CA GLN A 320 -60.50 -44.24 -92.13
C GLN A 320 -61.05 -43.30 -91.06
N VAL A 321 -62.33 -43.43 -90.69
CA VAL A 321 -62.96 -42.64 -89.63
C VAL A 321 -62.28 -42.91 -88.28
N ASN A 322 -62.15 -44.18 -87.90
CA ASN A 322 -61.52 -44.58 -86.62
C ASN A 322 -60.03 -44.17 -86.54
N PHE A 323 -59.29 -44.25 -87.64
CA PHE A 323 -57.90 -43.82 -87.71
C PHE A 323 -57.78 -42.29 -87.63
N GLY A 324 -58.69 -41.55 -88.31
CA GLY A 324 -58.79 -40.10 -88.20
C GLY A 324 -59.08 -39.63 -86.76
N GLU A 325 -60.01 -40.28 -86.07
CA GLU A 325 -60.30 -40.02 -84.65
C GLU A 325 -59.10 -40.34 -83.75
N SER A 326 -58.38 -41.43 -84.04
CA SER A 326 -57.16 -41.81 -83.32
C SER A 326 -56.04 -40.77 -83.50
N ILE A 327 -55.86 -40.23 -84.71
CA ILE A 327 -54.90 -39.14 -84.98
C ILE A 327 -55.27 -37.88 -84.18
N GLU A 328 -56.54 -37.47 -84.19
CA GLU A 328 -56.97 -36.26 -83.47
C GLU A 328 -56.82 -36.44 -81.95
N SER A 329 -57.08 -37.64 -81.43
CA SER A 329 -56.81 -38.00 -80.03
C SER A 329 -55.32 -37.90 -79.67
N VAL A 330 -54.42 -38.43 -80.51
CA VAL A 330 -52.96 -38.32 -80.29
C VAL A 330 -52.50 -36.86 -80.38
N LYS A 331 -53.04 -36.07 -81.30
CA LYS A 331 -52.74 -34.64 -81.44
C LYS A 331 -53.17 -33.82 -80.23
N ASN A 332 -54.34 -34.11 -79.65
CA ASN A 332 -54.80 -33.47 -78.41
C ASN A 332 -53.92 -33.87 -77.21
N LYS A 333 -53.57 -35.16 -77.08
CA LYS A 333 -52.63 -35.62 -76.05
C LYS A 333 -51.24 -35.00 -76.19
N PHE A 334 -50.75 -34.80 -77.42
CA PHE A 334 -49.48 -34.11 -77.66
C PHE A 334 -49.50 -32.65 -77.18
N LYS A 335 -50.62 -31.93 -77.37
CA LYS A 335 -50.75 -30.56 -76.83
C LYS A 335 -50.67 -30.54 -75.30
N VAL A 336 -51.29 -31.51 -74.62
CA VAL A 336 -51.20 -31.66 -73.16
C VAL A 336 -49.76 -31.94 -72.73
N PHE A 337 -49.10 -32.92 -73.34
CA PHE A 337 -47.69 -33.22 -73.06
C PHE A 337 -46.75 -32.04 -73.34
N LYS A 338 -47.05 -31.20 -74.33
CA LYS A 338 -46.27 -29.99 -74.62
C LYS A 338 -46.34 -28.96 -73.48
N GLU A 339 -47.49 -28.82 -72.82
CA GLU A 339 -47.63 -27.93 -71.66
C GLU A 339 -47.01 -28.56 -70.41
N GLU A 340 -47.18 -29.87 -70.17
CA GLU A 340 -46.52 -30.59 -69.07
C GLU A 340 -44.98 -30.45 -69.12
N VAL A 341 -44.37 -30.48 -70.31
CA VAL A 341 -42.91 -30.26 -70.47
C VAL A 341 -42.47 -28.86 -70.02
N LYS A 342 -43.31 -27.83 -70.23
CA LYS A 342 -43.01 -26.47 -69.75
C LYS A 342 -43.17 -26.36 -68.24
N GLU A 343 -44.18 -27.03 -67.68
CA GLU A 343 -44.38 -27.08 -66.22
C GLU A 343 -43.19 -27.70 -65.50
N ILE A 344 -42.58 -28.75 -66.06
CA ILE A 344 -41.34 -29.36 -65.54
C ILE A 344 -40.19 -28.34 -65.50
N ASP A 345 -40.06 -27.49 -66.52
CA ASP A 345 -39.01 -26.46 -66.57
C ASP A 345 -39.25 -25.36 -65.51
N VAL A 346 -40.50 -24.95 -65.30
CA VAL A 346 -40.88 -23.99 -64.25
C VAL A 346 -40.63 -24.58 -62.86
N GLU A 347 -41.03 -25.84 -62.65
CA GLU A 347 -40.85 -26.54 -61.38
C GLU A 347 -39.36 -26.76 -61.05
N ALA A 348 -38.53 -27.12 -62.03
CA ALA A 348 -37.09 -27.23 -61.86
C ALA A 348 -36.44 -25.92 -61.39
N ASN A 349 -36.81 -24.80 -62.02
CA ASN A 349 -36.31 -23.47 -61.63
C ASN A 349 -36.79 -23.06 -60.23
N ALA A 350 -38.05 -23.36 -59.90
CA ALA A 350 -38.60 -23.09 -58.57
C ALA A 350 -37.89 -23.90 -57.47
N LYS A 351 -37.60 -25.19 -57.71
CA LYS A 351 -36.83 -26.06 -56.80
C LYS A 351 -35.39 -25.56 -56.59
N LEU A 352 -34.75 -25.06 -57.64
CA LEU A 352 -33.39 -24.52 -57.55
C LEU A 352 -33.35 -23.17 -56.80
N SER A 353 -34.33 -22.29 -57.03
CA SER A 353 -34.41 -20.99 -56.34
C SER A 353 -34.74 -21.12 -54.86
N THR A 354 -35.65 -22.03 -54.50
CA THR A 354 -35.97 -22.33 -53.09
C THR A 354 -34.75 -22.87 -52.36
N PHE A 355 -34.05 -23.84 -52.95
CA PHE A 355 -32.81 -24.38 -52.37
C PHE A 355 -31.70 -23.31 -52.21
N LYS A 356 -31.54 -22.43 -53.20
CA LYS A 356 -30.59 -21.30 -53.11
C LYS A 356 -30.94 -20.35 -51.96
N ASN A 357 -32.23 -20.03 -51.79
CA ASN A 357 -32.68 -19.17 -50.70
C ASN A 357 -32.49 -19.83 -49.33
N GLU A 358 -32.74 -21.12 -49.21
CA GLU A 358 -32.46 -21.89 -47.97
C GLU A 358 -30.97 -21.85 -47.59
N LEU A 359 -30.07 -22.08 -48.56
CA LEU A 359 -28.63 -22.01 -48.34
C LEU A 359 -28.17 -20.61 -47.94
N ASN A 360 -28.65 -19.57 -48.63
CA ASN A 360 -28.35 -18.17 -48.28
C ASN A 360 -28.84 -17.80 -46.87
N THR A 361 -30.00 -18.30 -46.46
CA THR A 361 -30.56 -18.04 -45.13
C THR A 361 -29.70 -18.72 -44.05
N LYS A 362 -29.23 -19.94 -44.31
CA LYS A 362 -28.28 -20.64 -43.43
C LYS A 362 -26.95 -19.91 -43.31
N LEU A 363 -26.42 -19.40 -44.43
CA LEU A 363 -25.14 -18.67 -44.44
C LEU A 363 -25.24 -17.35 -43.66
N LYS A 364 -26.29 -16.56 -43.87
CA LYS A 364 -26.56 -15.34 -43.09
C LYS A 364 -26.70 -15.64 -41.60
N SER A 365 -27.47 -16.66 -41.23
CA SER A 365 -27.64 -17.06 -39.83
C SER A 365 -26.31 -17.48 -39.18
N ARG A 366 -25.43 -18.15 -39.94
CA ARG A 366 -24.08 -18.52 -39.49
C ARG A 366 -23.21 -17.29 -39.25
N ASP A 367 -23.22 -16.31 -40.15
CA ASP A 367 -22.42 -15.08 -40.01
C ASP A 367 -22.88 -14.21 -38.83
N GLU A 368 -24.19 -14.14 -38.60
CA GLU A 368 -24.78 -13.47 -37.43
C GLU A 368 -24.33 -14.15 -36.12
N GLN A 369 -24.36 -15.48 -36.07
CA GLN A 369 -23.88 -16.24 -34.90
C GLN A 369 -22.37 -16.04 -34.64
N LEU A 370 -21.55 -16.06 -35.68
CA LEU A 370 -20.11 -15.78 -35.54
C LEU A 370 -19.86 -14.38 -35.00
N SER A 371 -20.56 -13.38 -35.54
CA SER A 371 -20.45 -11.99 -35.08
C SER A 371 -20.87 -11.84 -33.61
N GLN A 372 -21.93 -12.54 -33.18
CA GLN A 372 -22.36 -12.57 -31.79
C GLN A 372 -21.31 -13.22 -30.88
N PHE A 373 -20.74 -14.37 -31.28
CA PHE A 373 -19.69 -15.04 -30.52
C PHE A 373 -18.41 -14.20 -30.40
N GLU A 374 -18.02 -13.47 -31.45
CA GLU A 374 -16.89 -12.53 -31.39
C GLU A 374 -17.14 -11.41 -30.38
N LEU A 375 -18.33 -10.81 -30.41
CA LEU A 375 -18.70 -9.73 -29.51
C LEU A 375 -18.75 -10.21 -28.05
N GLU A 376 -19.38 -11.36 -27.79
CA GLU A 376 -19.43 -11.95 -26.45
C GLU A 376 -18.04 -12.31 -25.93
N LYS A 377 -17.19 -12.90 -26.78
CA LYS A 377 -15.81 -13.23 -26.44
C LYS A 377 -15.06 -11.96 -26.04
N LYS A 378 -15.16 -10.90 -26.83
CA LYS A 378 -14.49 -9.62 -26.57
C LYS A 378 -14.96 -9.03 -25.23
N ASN A 379 -16.26 -8.91 -25.02
CA ASN A 379 -16.82 -8.33 -23.80
C ASN A 379 -16.41 -9.12 -22.54
N LYS A 380 -16.41 -10.45 -22.59
CA LYS A 380 -15.99 -11.30 -21.46
C LYS A 380 -14.50 -11.19 -21.17
N LEU A 381 -13.66 -11.17 -22.22
CA LEU A 381 -12.22 -10.99 -22.04
C LEU A 381 -11.90 -9.60 -21.47
N GLU A 382 -12.56 -8.55 -21.94
CA GLU A 382 -12.41 -7.18 -21.41
C GLU A 382 -12.81 -7.10 -19.93
N ASP A 383 -13.91 -7.74 -19.51
CA ASP A 383 -14.30 -7.80 -18.08
C ASP A 383 -13.26 -8.54 -17.23
N LEU A 384 -12.75 -9.68 -17.69
CA LEU A 384 -11.73 -10.44 -16.96
C LEU A 384 -10.39 -9.69 -16.88
N GLU A 385 -9.94 -9.06 -17.97
CA GLU A 385 -8.72 -8.24 -17.98
C GLU A 385 -8.86 -7.01 -17.07
N SER A 386 -10.03 -6.36 -17.09
CA SER A 386 -10.34 -5.23 -16.18
C SER A 386 -10.26 -5.65 -14.72
N ARG A 387 -10.82 -6.82 -14.36
CA ARG A 387 -10.72 -7.38 -13.00
C ARG A 387 -9.29 -7.70 -12.60
N ARG A 388 -8.49 -8.27 -13.51
CA ARG A 388 -7.07 -8.57 -13.29
C ARG A 388 -6.29 -7.29 -12.98
N ASN A 389 -6.38 -6.30 -13.86
CA ASN A 389 -5.67 -5.03 -13.71
C ASN A 389 -6.06 -4.31 -12.41
N LYS A 390 -7.35 -4.36 -12.04
CA LYS A 390 -7.85 -3.77 -10.80
C LYS A 390 -7.32 -4.48 -9.54
N MET A 391 -7.14 -5.80 -9.57
CA MET A 391 -6.50 -6.52 -8.47
C MET A 391 -5.03 -6.18 -8.34
N GLU A 392 -4.30 -6.10 -9.45
CA GLU A 392 -2.89 -5.69 -9.46
C GLU A 392 -2.72 -4.27 -8.91
N GLU A 393 -3.58 -3.33 -9.33
CA GLU A 393 -3.57 -1.95 -8.84
C GLU A 393 -3.83 -1.88 -7.33
N LEU A 394 -4.86 -2.58 -6.84
CA LEU A 394 -5.19 -2.61 -5.41
C LEU A 394 -4.06 -3.24 -4.58
N TYR A 395 -3.45 -4.31 -5.09
CA TYR A 395 -2.32 -4.95 -4.41
C TYR A 395 -1.06 -4.06 -4.39
N ALA A 396 -0.78 -3.34 -5.47
CA ALA A 396 0.28 -2.34 -5.49
C ALA A 396 0.03 -1.21 -4.47
N LYS A 397 -1.23 -0.75 -4.35
CA LYS A 397 -1.61 0.23 -3.32
C LYS A 397 -1.40 -0.32 -1.90
N ILE A 398 -1.79 -1.57 -1.64
CA ILE A 398 -1.54 -2.25 -0.36
C ILE A 398 -0.04 -2.29 -0.03
N LYS A 399 0.80 -2.69 -0.99
CA LYS A 399 2.27 -2.71 -0.82
C LYS A 399 2.79 -1.33 -0.43
N ASN A 400 2.34 -0.27 -1.10
CA ASN A 400 2.79 1.09 -0.80
C ASN A 400 2.41 1.52 0.62
N ILE A 401 1.18 1.22 1.07
CA ILE A 401 0.74 1.54 2.45
C ILE A 401 1.62 0.81 3.46
N ILE A 402 1.85 -0.49 3.26
CA ILE A 402 2.67 -1.30 4.16
C ILE A 402 4.12 -0.80 4.22
N LEU A 403 4.72 -0.48 3.06
CA LEU A 403 6.10 0.04 2.99
C LEU A 403 6.23 1.40 3.68
N GLN A 404 5.21 2.25 3.56
CA GLN A 404 5.16 3.53 4.28
C GLN A 404 5.14 3.31 5.79
N LYS A 405 4.21 2.48 6.29
CA LYS A 405 4.12 2.15 7.73
C LYS A 405 5.39 1.49 8.27
N LYS A 406 6.03 0.60 7.49
CA LYS A 406 7.35 0.04 7.81
C LYS A 406 8.40 1.15 7.98
N SER A 407 8.47 2.08 7.03
CA SER A 407 9.40 3.21 7.09
C SER A 407 9.14 4.08 8.32
N ASP A 408 7.87 4.34 8.64
CA ASP A 408 7.49 5.17 9.78
C ASP A 408 7.95 4.55 11.10
N CYS A 409 7.70 3.24 11.32
CA CYS A 409 8.21 2.51 12.49
C CYS A 409 9.75 2.59 12.63
N LEU A 410 10.48 2.50 11.52
CA LEU A 410 11.96 2.57 11.54
C LEU A 410 12.46 3.99 11.86
N LYS A 411 11.80 5.01 11.30
CA LYS A 411 12.10 6.42 11.61
C LYS A 411 11.81 6.74 13.07
N GLU A 412 10.69 6.27 13.61
CA GLU A 412 10.33 6.42 15.02
C GLU A 412 11.41 5.78 15.93
N ALA A 413 11.93 4.61 15.56
CA ALA A 413 13.01 3.95 16.31
C ALA A 413 14.34 4.75 16.24
N GLU A 414 14.67 5.32 15.08
CA GLU A 414 15.85 6.16 14.89
C GLU A 414 15.71 7.49 15.67
N LEU A 415 14.53 8.10 15.66
CA LEU A 415 14.25 9.30 16.46
C LEU A 415 14.44 9.04 17.94
N LEU A 416 13.91 7.92 18.48
CA LEU A 416 14.13 7.56 19.88
C LEU A 416 15.59 7.18 20.17
N THR A 417 16.32 6.64 19.19
CA THR A 417 17.76 6.41 19.29
C THR A 417 18.52 7.72 19.51
N ASN A 418 18.09 8.83 18.90
CA ASN A 418 18.72 10.15 19.06
C ASN A 418 18.59 10.73 20.48
N TRP A 419 17.75 10.13 21.33
CA TRP A 419 17.68 10.41 22.78
C TRP A 419 18.75 9.63 23.58
N SER A 420 19.73 9.04 22.90
CA SER A 420 20.89 8.42 23.51
C SER A 420 22.19 9.05 23.00
N MET A 421 23.26 8.86 23.78
CA MET A 421 24.62 9.20 23.42
C MET A 421 25.35 7.96 22.96
N GLN A 422 26.04 8.05 21.82
CA GLN A 422 26.95 6.98 21.40
C GLN A 422 28.15 6.91 22.33
N ASP A 423 28.57 5.70 22.66
CA ASP A 423 29.71 5.44 23.52
C ASP A 423 30.98 5.94 22.82
N THR A 424 31.70 6.82 23.50
CA THR A 424 33.04 7.27 23.12
C THR A 424 34.09 6.54 23.97
N GLU A 425 35.37 6.86 23.78
CA GLU A 425 36.46 6.38 24.66
C GLU A 425 36.47 7.07 26.04
N ASP A 426 35.50 7.94 26.33
CA ASP A 426 35.40 8.65 27.61
C ASP A 426 35.16 7.66 28.77
N GLU A 427 35.82 7.91 29.91
CA GLU A 427 35.76 7.04 31.10
C GLU A 427 34.33 6.83 31.62
N LEU A 428 33.42 7.77 31.33
CA LEU A 428 32.00 7.68 31.64
C LEU A 428 31.35 6.41 31.07
N PHE A 429 31.70 6.03 29.85
CA PHE A 429 31.06 4.92 29.13
C PHE A 429 31.74 3.57 29.37
N ALA A 430 32.83 3.55 30.16
CA ALA A 430 33.52 2.32 30.53
C ALA A 430 32.67 1.40 31.44
N LYS A 431 31.65 1.95 32.10
CA LYS A 431 30.75 1.21 33.00
C LYS A 431 29.30 1.29 32.49
N PRO A 432 28.50 0.22 32.66
CA PRO A 432 27.13 0.19 32.17
C PRO A 432 26.16 1.10 32.93
N ILE A 433 26.53 1.52 34.14
CA ILE A 433 25.76 2.43 34.99
C ILE A 433 26.76 3.32 35.72
N GLN A 434 26.62 4.64 35.60
CA GLN A 434 27.50 5.60 36.25
C GLN A 434 26.74 6.87 36.62
N TRP A 435 26.81 7.25 37.91
CA TRP A 435 26.33 8.56 38.36
C TRP A 435 27.31 9.64 37.93
N ILE A 436 26.75 10.74 37.44
CA ILE A 436 27.42 11.99 37.08
C ILE A 436 26.72 13.11 37.85
N TYR A 437 27.48 14.07 38.36
CA TYR A 437 26.90 15.21 39.04
C TYR A 437 27.20 16.49 38.27
N MET A 438 26.15 17.24 37.92
CA MET A 438 26.27 18.57 37.34
C MET A 438 26.27 19.60 38.48
N PRO A 439 27.36 20.35 38.70
CA PRO A 439 27.39 21.36 39.75
C PRO A 439 26.57 22.59 39.35
N LEU A 440 26.00 23.25 40.34
CA LEU A 440 25.38 24.56 40.21
C LEU A 440 25.49 25.33 41.53
N TYR A 441 25.42 26.65 41.46
CA TYR A 441 25.20 27.47 42.65
C TYR A 441 23.75 27.94 42.67
N ALA A 442 23.15 27.94 43.86
CA ALA A 442 21.81 28.42 44.07
C ALA A 442 21.78 29.40 45.26
N MET A 443 20.98 30.44 45.14
CA MET A 443 20.76 31.44 46.17
C MET A 443 19.26 31.69 46.30
N PHE A 444 18.75 31.57 47.53
CA PHE A 444 17.39 31.99 47.86
C PHE A 444 17.41 33.39 48.42
N VAL A 445 16.54 34.23 47.88
CA VAL A 445 16.47 35.65 48.14
C VAL A 445 15.02 36.03 48.43
N GLU A 446 14.79 36.76 49.52
CA GLU A 446 13.49 37.31 49.89
C GLU A 446 13.45 38.78 49.43
N ASP A 447 12.45 39.15 48.63
CA ASP A 447 12.14 40.56 48.37
C ASP A 447 11.40 41.12 49.58
N GLU A 448 12.07 41.98 50.36
CA GLU A 448 11.48 42.55 51.59
C GLU A 448 10.21 43.38 51.32
N SER A 449 10.03 43.86 50.09
CA SER A 449 8.89 44.71 49.71
C SER A 449 7.65 43.90 49.33
N MET A 450 7.84 42.74 48.69
CA MET A 450 6.76 41.86 48.23
C MET A 450 6.54 40.65 49.14
N MET A 451 7.50 40.35 50.04
CA MET A 451 7.58 39.10 50.82
C MET A 451 7.62 37.84 49.94
N ASP A 452 8.07 37.99 48.69
CA ASP A 452 8.22 36.89 47.74
C ASP A 452 9.65 36.37 47.78
N GLU A 453 9.79 35.05 47.91
CA GLU A 453 11.06 34.35 47.87
C GLU A 453 11.34 33.83 46.46
N ASN A 454 12.48 34.22 45.91
CA ASN A 454 12.94 33.84 44.59
C ASN A 454 14.26 33.06 44.68
N MET A 455 14.44 32.12 43.75
CA MET A 455 15.72 31.43 43.59
C MET A 455 16.48 32.00 42.39
N VAL A 456 17.76 32.30 42.60
CA VAL A 456 18.71 32.63 41.54
C VAL A 456 19.71 31.49 41.43
N ILE A 457 20.05 31.07 40.21
CA ILE A 457 21.01 29.99 39.98
C ILE A 457 22.10 30.35 38.99
N VAL A 458 23.26 29.73 39.19
CA VAL A 458 24.39 29.75 38.24
C VAL A 458 24.64 28.33 37.78
N LEU A 459 24.35 28.08 36.51
CA LEU A 459 24.57 26.81 35.82
C LEU A 459 25.96 26.75 35.18
N PRO A 460 26.37 25.60 34.61
CA PRO A 460 27.65 25.50 33.91
C PRO A 460 27.78 26.45 32.71
N GLY A 461 28.96 27.06 32.55
CA GLY A 461 29.25 27.97 31.46
C GLY A 461 30.72 28.26 31.20
N TYR A 462 30.95 29.01 30.14
CA TYR A 462 32.24 29.47 29.69
C TYR A 462 32.64 30.78 30.36
N ILE A 463 33.91 30.88 30.72
CA ILE A 463 34.55 32.08 31.24
C ILE A 463 35.56 32.60 30.22
N SER A 464 35.54 33.92 30.03
CA SER A 464 36.44 34.64 29.13
C SER A 464 37.24 35.68 29.90
N LYS A 465 38.27 36.23 29.27
CA LYS A 465 38.96 37.39 29.85
C LYS A 465 38.11 38.63 29.62
N ASN A 466 37.94 39.45 30.65
CA ASN A 466 37.16 40.69 30.57
C ASN A 466 37.69 41.67 29.48
N SER A 467 38.96 41.51 29.07
CA SER A 467 39.59 42.31 28.01
C SER A 467 39.21 41.94 26.58
N GLU A 468 38.44 40.86 26.35
CA GLU A 468 38.21 40.29 25.01
C GLU A 468 36.91 40.76 24.32
N GLY A 469 36.22 41.77 24.86
CA GLY A 469 35.22 42.56 24.10
C GLY A 469 33.90 41.85 23.74
N THR A 470 33.64 40.64 24.25
CA THR A 470 32.35 39.94 24.09
C THR A 470 31.64 39.79 25.45
N SER A 471 30.38 40.23 25.51
CA SER A 471 29.31 39.81 26.43
C SER A 471 29.69 39.31 27.84
N GLY A 472 30.51 40.07 28.58
CA GLY A 472 30.80 39.84 30.00
C GLY A 472 31.75 38.66 30.30
N VAL A 473 32.09 38.51 31.59
CA VAL A 473 33.08 37.54 32.11
C VAL A 473 32.60 36.08 32.06
N TYR A 474 31.29 35.87 31.84
CA TYR A 474 30.63 34.57 31.89
C TYR A 474 29.57 34.47 30.79
N LYS A 475 29.55 33.31 30.13
CA LYS A 475 28.56 32.94 29.12
C LYS A 475 28.06 31.53 29.41
N ILE A 476 26.74 31.34 29.49
CA ILE A 476 26.14 30.02 29.68
C ILE A 476 26.57 29.06 28.55
N THR A 477 26.74 27.77 28.85
CA THR A 477 27.28 26.76 27.92
C THR A 477 26.50 26.69 26.60
N SER A 478 25.17 26.81 26.65
CA SER A 478 24.29 26.78 25.49
C SER A 478 22.95 27.45 25.81
N ASP A 479 22.19 27.82 24.78
CA ASP A 479 20.84 28.36 24.94
C ASP A 479 19.94 27.38 25.72
N LYS A 480 20.10 26.06 25.50
CA LYS A 480 19.35 25.02 26.23
C LYS A 480 19.66 24.95 27.72
N MET A 481 20.88 25.31 28.11
CA MET A 481 21.23 25.45 29.52
C MET A 481 20.64 26.73 30.12
N ALA A 482 20.43 27.79 29.30
CA ALA A 482 19.71 28.97 29.74
C ALA A 482 18.21 28.66 29.91
N ASP A 483 17.58 27.99 28.94
CA ASP A 483 16.19 27.51 29.02
C ASP A 483 15.95 26.65 30.28
N LEU A 484 16.94 25.82 30.67
CA LEU A 484 16.86 25.02 31.88
C LEU A 484 16.71 25.89 33.14
N SER A 485 17.37 27.06 33.19
CA SER A 485 17.23 27.96 34.34
C SER A 485 15.82 28.50 34.49
N GLU A 486 15.17 28.85 33.39
CA GLU A 486 13.78 29.30 33.37
C GLU A 486 12.86 28.15 33.80
N THR A 487 13.06 26.96 33.23
CA THR A 487 12.28 25.75 33.58
C THR A 487 12.42 25.37 35.05
N ILE A 488 13.60 25.55 35.66
CA ILE A 488 13.83 25.29 37.08
C ILE A 488 12.99 26.22 37.95
N ASN A 489 13.01 27.51 37.65
CA ASN A 489 12.26 28.50 38.43
C ASN A 489 10.75 28.25 38.31
N GLU A 490 10.25 28.01 37.10
CA GLU A 490 8.84 27.65 36.88
C GLU A 490 8.43 26.42 37.70
N LYS A 491 9.22 25.34 37.66
CA LYS A 491 8.91 24.11 38.42
C LYS A 491 9.01 24.31 39.93
N ILE A 492 9.87 25.19 40.42
CA ILE A 492 9.98 25.46 41.87
C ILE A 492 8.75 26.23 42.36
N ASP A 493 8.18 27.09 41.53
CA ASP A 493 6.93 27.78 41.86
C ASP A 493 5.72 26.83 41.81
N GLU A 494 5.72 25.88 40.88
CA GLU A 494 4.61 24.94 40.68
C GLU A 494 4.66 23.67 41.57
N ASP A 495 5.86 23.18 41.90
CA ASP A 495 6.07 21.92 42.62
C ASP A 495 6.79 22.15 43.96
N MET A 496 6.00 22.17 45.03
CA MET A 496 6.48 22.36 46.40
C MET A 496 7.51 21.30 46.85
N ALA A 497 7.46 20.08 46.31
CA ALA A 497 8.43 19.04 46.67
C ALA A 497 9.80 19.31 46.04
N ILE A 498 9.82 19.79 44.79
CA ILE A 498 11.04 20.24 44.12
C ILE A 498 11.61 21.46 44.85
N ARG A 499 10.77 22.48 45.13
CA ARG A 499 11.18 23.66 45.91
C ARG A 499 11.82 23.30 47.24
N SER A 500 11.15 22.46 48.02
CA SER A 500 11.66 21.99 49.32
C SER A 500 13.02 21.30 49.21
N ASN A 501 13.26 20.54 48.13
CA ASN A 501 14.55 19.88 47.90
C ASN A 501 15.68 20.89 47.71
N PHE A 502 15.44 21.93 46.88
CA PHE A 502 16.43 23.00 46.67
C PHE A 502 16.65 23.84 47.92
N GLU A 503 15.58 24.29 48.59
CA GLU A 503 15.66 25.09 49.82
C GLU A 503 16.40 24.36 50.93
N PHE A 504 15.98 23.13 51.25
CA PHE A 504 16.61 22.34 52.31
C PHE A 504 18.07 22.02 52.00
N SER A 505 18.40 21.74 50.73
CA SER A 505 19.79 21.54 50.30
C SER A 505 20.62 22.82 50.45
N CYS A 506 20.03 23.98 50.10
CA CYS A 506 20.67 25.27 50.25
C CYS A 506 20.88 25.68 51.71
N GLU A 507 19.92 25.42 52.60
CA GLU A 507 20.02 25.76 54.02
C GLU A 507 21.08 24.92 54.74
N ASN A 508 21.13 23.62 54.45
CA ASN A 508 22.04 22.68 55.10
C ASN A 508 23.51 22.91 54.75
N ASN A 509 23.81 23.38 53.53
CA ASN A 509 25.17 23.67 53.09
C ASN A 509 25.42 25.17 52.87
N ASN A 510 24.73 26.02 53.63
CA ASN A 510 24.78 27.47 53.44
C ASN A 510 26.22 28.00 53.61
N ILE A 511 26.80 28.43 52.50
CA ILE A 511 28.17 28.92 52.38
C ILE A 511 28.39 30.17 53.22
N LEU A 512 27.36 30.99 53.42
CA LEU A 512 27.42 32.20 54.25
C LEU A 512 27.79 31.90 55.71
N LYS A 513 27.53 30.66 56.17
CA LYS A 513 27.83 30.21 57.54
C LYS A 513 29.25 29.60 57.67
N ILE A 514 30.03 29.52 56.59
CA ILE A 514 31.36 28.90 56.60
C ILE A 514 32.38 29.80 57.35
N PRO A 515 33.12 29.26 58.34
CA PRO A 515 34.22 29.99 58.98
C PRO A 515 35.31 30.35 57.97
N ASN A 516 35.74 31.62 57.95
CA ASN A 516 36.74 32.18 57.02
C ASN A 516 36.25 32.40 55.57
N LEU A 517 34.95 32.53 55.32
CA LEU A 517 34.42 32.88 53.99
C LEU A 517 35.10 34.12 53.39
N GLU A 518 35.28 35.19 54.19
CA GLU A 518 35.96 36.41 53.77
C GLU A 518 37.37 36.14 53.21
N LYS A 519 38.15 35.28 53.88
CA LYS A 519 39.50 34.91 53.41
C LYS A 519 39.45 34.14 52.09
N LYS A 520 38.45 33.27 51.91
CA LYS A 520 38.26 32.53 50.65
C LYS A 520 37.91 33.48 49.51
N VAL A 521 36.99 34.42 49.73
CA VAL A 521 36.62 35.43 48.74
C VAL A 521 37.81 36.31 48.38
N GLN A 522 38.59 36.79 49.36
CA GLN A 522 39.79 37.59 49.09
C GLN A 522 40.86 36.83 48.28
N LYS A 523 41.07 35.54 48.58
CA LYS A 523 41.97 34.69 47.77
C LYS A 523 41.43 34.50 46.35
N GLY A 524 40.13 34.26 46.21
CA GLY A 524 39.49 34.11 44.92
C GLY A 524 39.60 35.35 44.04
N ILE A 525 39.39 36.55 44.60
CA ILE A 525 39.62 37.83 43.91
C ILE A 525 41.05 37.90 43.37
N ALA A 526 42.05 37.59 44.20
CA ALA A 526 43.45 37.64 43.80
C ALA A 526 43.76 36.69 42.62
N VAL A 527 43.19 35.48 42.65
CA VAL A 527 43.37 34.47 41.59
C VAL A 527 42.63 34.88 40.31
N LEU A 528 41.39 35.35 40.39
CA LEU A 528 40.61 35.80 39.24
C LEU A 528 41.26 37.00 38.54
N ARG A 529 41.75 37.97 39.33
CA ARG A 529 42.47 39.16 38.82
C ARG A 529 43.79 38.79 38.17
N LYS A 530 44.58 37.90 38.80
CA LYS A 530 45.84 37.38 38.22
C LYS A 530 45.60 36.70 36.87
N ASN A 531 44.47 36.02 36.72
CA ASN A 531 44.09 35.32 35.48
C ASN A 531 43.44 36.24 34.44
N GLY A 532 43.23 37.52 34.75
CA GLY A 532 42.58 38.49 33.85
C GLY A 532 41.09 38.21 33.61
N ILE A 533 40.45 37.47 34.51
CA ILE A 533 39.02 37.12 34.43
C ILE A 533 38.17 38.31 34.91
N ILE A 534 38.58 38.98 35.98
CA ILE A 534 37.91 40.16 36.54
C ILE A 534 38.80 41.41 36.46
N ASP A 535 38.18 42.59 36.39
CA ASP A 535 38.84 43.90 36.49
C ASP A 535 38.59 44.56 37.86
N GLU A 536 39.06 45.81 38.02
CA GLU A 536 38.89 46.57 39.26
C GLU A 536 37.42 46.93 39.55
N ASN A 537 36.59 47.08 38.53
CA ASN A 537 35.17 47.39 38.70
C ASN A 537 34.41 46.18 39.25
N ILE A 538 34.66 44.99 38.68
CA ILE A 538 34.07 43.74 39.15
C ILE A 538 34.58 43.41 40.56
N GLU A 539 35.87 43.64 40.85
CA GLU A 539 36.40 43.49 42.21
C GLU A 539 35.67 44.39 43.22
N ALA A 540 35.45 45.67 42.88
CA ALA A 540 34.72 46.59 43.75
C ALA A 540 33.29 46.12 44.01
N ASN A 541 32.58 45.68 42.96
CA ASN A 541 31.21 45.15 43.06
C ASN A 541 31.15 43.89 43.95
N ILE A 542 32.09 42.96 43.79
CA ILE A 542 32.18 41.77 44.66
C ILE A 542 32.35 42.16 46.12
N ARG A 543 33.25 43.11 46.42
CA ARG A 543 33.49 43.56 47.82
C ARG A 543 32.27 44.26 48.41
N GLU A 544 31.61 45.10 47.62
CA GLU A 544 30.39 45.80 48.03
C GLU A 544 29.27 44.82 48.35
N LYS A 545 28.93 43.93 47.41
CA LYS A 545 27.88 42.91 47.59
C LYS A 545 28.25 41.90 48.68
N PHE A 546 29.52 41.52 48.83
CA PHE A 546 29.92 40.64 49.92
C PHE A 546 29.73 41.28 51.30
N ASN A 547 30.04 42.57 51.44
CA ASN A 547 29.85 43.30 52.70
C ASN A 547 28.36 43.51 53.06
N SER A 548 27.45 43.49 52.08
CA SER A 548 26.00 43.55 52.35
C SER A 548 25.40 42.20 52.73
N LEU A 549 26.13 41.10 52.55
CA LEU A 549 25.67 39.72 52.86
C LEU A 549 26.09 39.23 54.25
N ILE A 550 27.04 39.91 54.91
CA ILE A 550 27.56 39.61 56.26
C ILE A 550 27.10 40.71 57.20
#